data_AF-A0A8C5U6H6-F1
#
_entry.id   AF-A0A8C5U6H6-F1
#
_cell.length_a   1.000
_cell.length_b   1.000
_cell.length_c   1.000
_cell.angle_alpha   90.00
_cell.angle_beta   90.00
_cell.angle_gamma   90.00
#
_symmetry.space_group_name_H-M   'P 1'
#
loop_
_entity.id
_entity.type
_entity.pdbx_description
1 polymer ?
#
loop_
_entity_poly.entity_id
_entity_poly.type
_entity_poly.pdbx_seq_one_letter_code
_entity_poly.pdbx_strand_id
1 'polypeptide(L)'
;LRPCPSPRPRWRPRPLRSSGSAISWRGTQPPPRLPVGPSHKFADNYYCNRDGRRESLPPVVVATAQKTLPGGAQAGSSGTAVTTAGKKPVTPGPPLKKWEISKDEPYL
;
A
#
# COMPACT_ATOMS: atom_id res chain seq x y z
N LEU A 1 -33.60 -50.26 -15.70
CA LEU A 1 -34.15 -49.07 -14.99
C LEU A 1 -33.11 -47.96 -15.09
N ARG A 2 -33.34 -46.92 -15.90
CA ARG A 2 -32.39 -45.79 -15.99
C ARG A 2 -32.71 -44.77 -14.88
N PRO A 3 -31.74 -44.24 -14.14
CA PRO A 3 -32.00 -43.22 -13.12
C PRO A 3 -32.49 -41.93 -13.77
N CYS A 4 -33.54 -41.33 -13.19
CA CYS A 4 -34.02 -40.01 -13.59
C CYS A 4 -32.92 -38.94 -13.36
N PRO A 5 -32.77 -37.95 -14.26
CA PRO A 5 -31.83 -36.85 -14.03
C PRO A 5 -32.32 -35.97 -12.87
N SER A 6 -31.40 -35.56 -12.00
CA SER A 6 -31.69 -34.67 -10.87
C SER A 6 -32.20 -33.31 -11.36
N PRO A 7 -33.17 -32.70 -10.67
CA PRO A 7 -33.70 -31.40 -11.06
C PRO A 7 -32.63 -30.31 -10.89
N ARG A 8 -32.41 -29.51 -11.95
CA ARG A 8 -31.49 -28.36 -11.93
C ARG A 8 -31.88 -27.40 -10.79
N PRO A 9 -30.91 -26.77 -10.10
CA PRO A 9 -31.22 -25.82 -9.05
C PRO A 9 -32.02 -24.66 -9.66
N ARG A 10 -33.25 -24.51 -9.19
CA ARG A 10 -34.15 -23.40 -9.55
C ARG A 10 -33.50 -22.12 -9.04
N TRP A 11 -33.08 -21.24 -9.96
CA TRP A 11 -32.67 -19.89 -9.65
C TRP A 11 -33.78 -19.22 -8.83
N ARG A 12 -33.58 -19.05 -7.52
CA ARG A 12 -34.48 -18.25 -6.70
C ARG A 12 -34.24 -16.79 -7.08
N PRO A 13 -35.25 -16.04 -7.53
CA PRO A 13 -35.11 -14.61 -7.72
C PRO A 13 -34.65 -13.99 -6.40
N ARG A 14 -33.72 -13.03 -6.46
CA ARG A 14 -33.40 -12.20 -5.29
C ARG A 14 -34.71 -11.58 -4.79
N PRO A 15 -34.95 -11.52 -3.47
CA PRO A 15 -36.15 -10.88 -2.96
C PRO A 15 -36.13 -9.41 -3.42
N LEU A 16 -37.20 -9.00 -4.12
CA LEU A 16 -37.42 -7.60 -4.46
C LEU A 16 -37.50 -6.83 -3.15
N ARG A 17 -36.55 -5.92 -2.93
CA ARG A 17 -36.56 -5.09 -1.72
C ARG A 17 -37.75 -4.14 -1.84
N SER A 18 -38.73 -4.28 -0.95
CA SER A 18 -39.84 -3.33 -0.87
C SER A 18 -39.30 -1.93 -0.52
N SER A 19 -40.01 -0.90 -0.95
CA SER A 19 -39.70 0.53 -0.76
C SER A 19 -39.64 0.99 0.71
N GLY A 20 -39.73 0.06 1.67
CA GLY A 20 -39.62 0.32 3.10
C GLY A 20 -38.16 0.45 3.54
N SER A 21 -37.71 1.68 3.72
CA SER A 21 -36.69 2.11 4.70
C SER A 21 -35.37 1.31 4.77
N ALA A 22 -34.93 0.68 3.69
CA ALA A 22 -33.62 0.01 3.68
C ALA A 22 -32.69 0.52 2.57
N ILE A 23 -33.13 1.57 1.88
CA ILE A 23 -32.35 2.26 0.87
C ILE A 23 -32.70 3.75 1.03
N SER A 24 -31.75 4.55 1.51
CA SER A 24 -31.92 5.99 1.51
C SER A 24 -31.95 6.49 0.07
N TRP A 25 -32.99 7.23 -0.32
CA TRP A 25 -33.08 7.83 -1.65
C TRP A 25 -31.98 8.87 -1.86
N ARG A 26 -31.23 8.76 -2.97
CA ARG A 26 -30.21 9.74 -3.34
C ARG A 26 -30.92 11.02 -3.77
N GLY A 27 -30.95 12.03 -2.89
CA GLY A 27 -31.59 13.32 -3.15
C GLY A 27 -32.54 13.82 -2.06
N THR A 28 -32.89 12.99 -1.06
CA THR A 28 -33.66 13.41 0.14
C THR A 28 -32.78 13.57 1.38
N GLN A 29 -31.46 13.37 1.24
CA GLN A 29 -30.54 13.58 2.35
C GLN A 29 -30.39 15.08 2.61
N PRO A 30 -30.49 15.53 3.88
CA PRO A 30 -30.21 16.92 4.21
C PRO A 30 -28.77 17.28 3.82
N PRO A 31 -28.47 18.57 3.55
CA PRO A 31 -27.12 18.99 3.21
C PRO A 31 -26.14 18.60 4.33
N PRO A 32 -25.10 17.81 4.04
CA PRO A 32 -24.17 17.34 5.06
C PRO A 32 -23.22 18.46 5.50
N ARG A 33 -22.92 18.51 6.80
CA ARG A 33 -21.83 19.33 7.35
C ARG A 33 -20.59 18.45 7.50
N LEU A 34 -19.77 18.41 6.44
CA LEU A 34 -18.56 17.59 6.44
C LEU A 34 -17.45 18.23 7.30
N PRO A 35 -16.68 17.43 8.06
CA PRO A 35 -15.54 17.95 8.78
C PRO A 35 -14.47 18.47 7.82
N VAL A 36 -13.77 19.51 8.24
CA VAL A 36 -12.64 20.07 7.47
C VAL A 36 -11.39 19.20 7.60
N GLY A 37 -10.53 19.27 6.60
CA GLY A 37 -9.25 18.55 6.60
C GLY A 37 -8.25 19.09 7.61
N PRO A 38 -7.15 18.35 7.87
CA PRO A 38 -6.17 18.67 8.92
C PRO A 38 -5.38 19.96 8.68
N SER A 39 -5.40 20.48 7.45
CA SER A 39 -4.76 21.74 7.07
C SER A 39 -5.66 22.96 7.26
N HIS A 40 -6.83 22.84 7.88
CA HIS A 40 -7.70 23.99 8.19
C HIS A 40 -7.35 24.56 9.58
N LYS A 41 -6.12 25.06 9.72
CA LYS A 41 -5.58 25.65 10.95
C LYS A 41 -5.26 27.13 10.75
N PHE A 42 -5.51 27.94 11.77
CA PHE A 42 -5.26 29.39 11.75
C PHE A 42 -3.78 29.77 11.93
N ALA A 43 -3.00 28.95 12.63
CA ALA A 43 -1.57 29.13 12.89
C ALA A 43 -0.78 27.84 12.64
N ASP A 44 0.54 27.95 12.54
CA ASP A 44 1.48 26.83 12.36
C ASP A 44 1.16 25.91 11.18
N ASN A 45 0.72 26.52 10.08
CA ASN A 45 0.18 25.81 8.91
C ASN A 45 0.85 26.22 7.60
N TYR A 46 2.15 26.46 7.66
CA TYR A 46 2.94 26.82 6.49
C TYR A 46 2.94 25.69 5.46
N TYR A 47 2.79 26.04 4.19
CA TYR A 47 2.77 25.08 3.08
C TYR A 47 4.12 24.36 2.93
N CYS A 48 5.22 25.07 3.17
CA CYS A 48 6.59 24.55 3.05
C CYS A 48 6.85 23.32 3.91
N ASN A 49 6.25 23.25 5.12
CA ASN A 49 6.47 22.13 6.03
C ASN A 49 5.59 20.91 5.72
N ARG A 50 4.58 21.07 4.85
CA ARG A 50 3.60 20.01 4.49
C ARG A 50 3.82 19.46 3.09
N ASP A 51 4.59 20.13 2.25
CA ASP A 51 4.70 19.83 0.82
C ASP A 51 5.63 18.64 0.56
N GLY A 52 5.13 17.41 0.75
CA GLY A 52 5.87 16.18 0.46
C GLY A 52 6.33 16.04 -1.00
N ARG A 53 5.78 16.84 -1.94
CA ARG A 53 6.25 16.88 -3.33
C ARG A 53 7.64 17.50 -3.45
N ARG A 54 8.06 18.32 -2.48
CA ARG A 54 9.41 18.94 -2.45
C ARG A 54 10.42 18.09 -1.67
N GLU A 55 9.95 17.17 -0.85
CA GLU A 55 10.77 16.21 -0.11
C GLU A 55 11.25 15.03 -0.98
N SER A 56 10.74 14.91 -2.21
CA SER A 56 11.20 13.88 -3.15
C SER A 56 12.60 14.22 -3.68
N LEU A 57 13.59 13.50 -3.18
CA LEU A 57 14.97 13.57 -3.66
C LEU A 57 15.18 12.69 -4.90
N PRO A 58 16.19 13.01 -5.74
CA PRO A 58 16.61 12.09 -6.79
C PRO A 58 17.06 10.74 -6.20
N PRO A 59 16.98 9.65 -6.97
CA PRO A 59 17.35 8.32 -6.49
C PRO A 59 18.83 8.26 -6.11
N VAL A 60 19.13 7.54 -5.03
CA VAL A 60 20.51 7.26 -4.61
C VAL A 60 21.11 6.20 -5.52
N VAL A 61 22.24 6.51 -6.15
CA VAL A 61 22.92 5.61 -7.07
C VAL A 61 23.91 4.73 -6.31
N VAL A 62 23.60 3.43 -6.17
CA VAL A 62 24.40 2.47 -5.38
C VAL A 62 25.59 1.91 -6.16
N ALA A 63 25.47 1.79 -7.48
CA ALA A 63 26.55 1.35 -8.36
C ALA A 63 26.43 2.03 -9.74
N THR A 64 27.52 2.60 -10.24
CA THR A 64 27.64 3.12 -11.61
C THR A 64 28.75 2.39 -12.36
N ALA A 65 28.55 2.15 -13.66
CA ALA A 65 29.60 1.59 -14.52
C ALA A 65 30.67 2.62 -14.89
N GLN A 66 30.33 3.91 -14.85
CA GLN A 66 31.24 5.01 -15.15
C GLN A 66 31.78 5.59 -13.85
N LYS A 67 33.12 5.54 -13.73
CA LYS A 67 33.88 6.11 -12.62
C LYS A 67 34.04 7.61 -12.87
N THR A 68 33.16 8.42 -12.27
CA THR A 68 33.30 9.87 -12.30
C THR A 68 34.59 10.23 -11.54
N LEU A 69 35.53 10.88 -12.22
CA LEU A 69 36.73 11.43 -11.57
C LEU A 69 36.27 12.43 -10.49
N PRO A 70 36.77 12.34 -9.25
CA PRO A 70 36.40 13.30 -8.22
C PRO A 70 36.88 14.69 -8.65
N GLY A 71 35.95 15.65 -8.73
CA GLY A 71 36.29 17.06 -8.77
C GLY A 71 37.15 17.39 -7.55
N GLY A 72 38.33 17.96 -7.80
CA GLY A 72 39.48 17.95 -6.90
C GLY A 72 39.20 18.26 -5.43
N ALA A 73 39.56 17.32 -4.57
CA ALA A 73 40.09 17.58 -3.23
C ALA A 73 41.02 16.41 -2.84
N GLN A 74 42.11 16.75 -2.16
CA GLN A 74 43.37 16.03 -2.17
C GLN A 74 43.38 14.60 -1.62
N ALA A 75 44.40 13.88 -2.10
CA ALA A 75 44.84 12.56 -1.72
C ALA A 75 44.94 12.35 -0.19
N GLY A 76 44.28 11.31 0.28
CA GLY A 76 44.55 10.62 1.54
C GLY A 76 44.63 9.12 1.26
N SER A 77 45.84 8.66 0.93
CA SER A 77 46.18 7.25 0.72
C SER A 77 45.87 6.41 1.96
N SER A 78 45.13 5.32 1.75
CA SER A 78 45.46 4.00 2.32
C SER A 78 44.52 2.97 1.72
N GLY A 79 45.00 2.28 0.70
CA GLY A 79 44.37 1.08 0.19
C GLY A 79 44.35 0.02 1.28
N THR A 80 43.18 -0.22 1.87
CA THR A 80 42.95 -1.43 2.66
C THR A 80 42.32 -2.46 1.73
N ALA A 81 43.06 -3.56 1.54
CA ALA A 81 42.65 -4.71 0.78
C ALA A 81 41.23 -5.13 1.20
N VAL A 82 40.33 -5.29 0.23
CA VAL A 82 39.01 -5.87 0.47
C VAL A 82 39.24 -7.34 0.83
N THR A 83 39.40 -7.61 2.12
CA THR A 83 39.31 -8.96 2.66
C THR A 83 37.93 -9.49 2.31
N THR A 84 37.87 -10.51 1.46
CA THR A 84 36.67 -11.31 1.17
C THR A 84 36.32 -12.11 2.44
N ALA A 85 35.88 -11.42 3.48
CA ALA A 85 35.20 -12.03 4.60
C ALA A 85 33.78 -12.36 4.11
N GLY A 86 33.39 -13.64 4.19
CA GLY A 86 32.12 -14.15 3.65
C GLY A 86 30.92 -13.32 4.07
N LYS A 87 30.44 -12.45 3.18
CA LYS A 87 29.25 -11.62 3.41
C LYS A 87 28.03 -12.54 3.34
N LYS A 88 27.23 -12.56 4.41
CA LYS A 88 25.97 -13.31 4.42
C LYS A 88 25.08 -12.80 3.29
N PRO A 89 24.34 -13.68 2.59
CA PRO A 89 23.40 -13.24 1.56
C PRO A 89 22.37 -12.29 2.17
N VAL A 90 22.14 -11.16 1.49
CA VAL A 90 21.17 -10.14 1.91
C VAL A 90 19.84 -10.41 1.22
N THR A 91 18.77 -10.56 1.99
CA THR A 91 17.39 -10.61 1.48
C THR A 91 16.81 -9.18 1.51
N PRO A 92 16.10 -8.71 0.48
CA PRO A 92 15.61 -7.32 0.40
C PRO A 92 14.60 -6.94 1.49
N GLY A 93 14.03 -7.92 2.19
CA GLY A 93 13.18 -7.70 3.36
C GLY A 93 13.11 -8.96 4.21
N PRO A 94 12.50 -8.88 5.41
CA PRO A 94 12.24 -10.04 6.24
C PRO A 94 11.35 -11.06 5.53
N PRO A 95 11.45 -12.37 5.85
CA PRO A 95 10.50 -13.35 5.35
C PRO A 95 9.08 -13.00 5.81
N LEU A 96 8.12 -13.12 4.89
CA LEU A 96 6.71 -12.84 5.19
C LEU A 96 6.22 -13.77 6.31
N LYS A 97 5.54 -13.19 7.30
CA LYS A 97 4.86 -13.98 8.33
C LYS A 97 3.78 -14.83 7.67
N LYS A 98 3.74 -16.13 7.97
CA LYS A 98 2.65 -17.02 7.53
C LYS A 98 1.32 -16.50 8.09
N TRP A 99 0.33 -16.35 7.23
CA TRP A 99 -1.00 -15.87 7.61
C TRP A 99 -1.72 -17.01 8.36
N GLU A 100 -2.40 -16.66 9.45
CA GLU A 100 -3.23 -17.60 10.22
C GLU A 100 -4.61 -17.73 9.56
N ILE A 101 -5.20 -18.93 9.61
CA ILE A 101 -6.57 -19.17 9.12
C ILE A 101 -7.55 -18.35 9.97
N SER A 102 -8.64 -17.87 9.33
CA SER A 102 -9.69 -17.13 10.04
C SER A 102 -10.26 -17.95 11.21
N LYS A 103 -10.59 -17.26 12.31
CA LYS A 103 -11.24 -17.87 13.48
C LYS A 103 -12.76 -17.90 13.38
N ASP A 104 -13.33 -17.04 12.53
CA ASP A 104 -14.78 -16.85 12.40
C ASP A 104 -15.39 -18.00 11.58
N GLU A 105 -14.83 -18.26 10.38
CA GLU A 105 -15.22 -19.36 9.50
C GLU A 105 -13.95 -19.99 8.87
N PRO A 106 -13.33 -20.99 9.52
CA PRO A 106 -12.09 -21.61 9.03
C PRO A 106 -12.30 -22.57 7.86
N TYR A 107 -13.53 -23.02 7.63
CA TYR A 107 -13.91 -23.93 6.56
C TYR A 107 -15.20 -23.44 5.91
N LEU A 108 -15.29 -23.60 4.58
CA LEU A 108 -16.48 -23.32 3.78
C LEU A 108 -17.33 -24.59 3.62
#